data_AF-A0A9N9T6Y5-F1
#
_entry.id   AF-A0A9N9T6Y5-F1
#
_cell.length_a   1.000
_cell.length_b   1.000
_cell.length_c   1.000
_cell.angle_alpha   90.00
_cell.angle_beta   90.00
_cell.angle_gamma   90.00
#
_symmetry.space_group_name_H-M   'P 1'
#
loop_
_entity.id
_entity.type
_entity.pdbx_description
1 polymer ?
#
loop_
_entity_poly.entity_id
_entity_poly.type
_entity_poly.pdbx_seq_one_letter_code
_entity_poly.pdbx_strand_id
1 'polypeptide(L)'
;MAKSSSDILKERDTFLQHLGEDISKFDKTIQTLTKEQETIDSLITNLQTLKTYPEHEAVIPLGKNIYMKGRIVHTGEYYVKRIAHPDSIIMLQTADDTIKRLEEEKRTKEDDIEKAEYSKFQIEERIKILKGEDSFQADNSDMPKEIKSEKGVAVRMGDFYEILEFEE
;
A
#
# COMPACT_ATOMS: atom_id res chain seq x y z
N MET A 1 22.64 33.37 14.29
CA MET A 1 23.23 32.71 15.48
C MET A 1 23.27 31.22 15.18
N ALA A 2 24.43 30.56 15.30
CA ALA A 2 24.53 29.12 15.06
C ALA A 2 23.81 28.36 16.18
N LYS A 3 22.99 27.36 15.83
CA LYS A 3 22.30 26.49 16.81
C LYS A 3 23.35 25.75 17.65
N SER A 4 23.06 25.55 18.94
CA SER A 4 23.95 24.76 19.78
C SER A 4 23.88 23.28 19.39
N SER A 5 24.95 22.52 19.63
CA SER A 5 24.99 21.09 19.33
C SER A 5 23.89 20.29 20.06
N SER A 6 23.47 20.73 21.25
CA SER A 6 22.38 20.08 21.99
C SER A 6 21.00 20.34 21.37
N ASP A 7 20.79 21.51 20.77
CA ASP A 7 19.55 21.83 20.06
C ASP A 7 19.42 20.99 18.78
N ILE A 8 20.53 20.80 18.06
CA ILE A 8 20.59 19.97 16.85
C ILE A 8 20.26 18.50 17.17
N LEU A 9 20.79 17.96 18.28
CA LEU A 9 20.50 16.59 18.69
C LEU A 9 19.03 16.39 19.10
N LYS A 10 18.43 17.35 19.81
CA LYS A 10 17.00 17.30 20.17
C LYS A 10 16.09 17.37 18.94
N GLU A 11 16.43 18.22 17.97
CA GLU A 11 15.69 18.31 16.71
C GLU A 11 15.76 16.99 15.93
N ARG A 12 16.94 16.35 15.87
CA ARG A 12 17.11 15.03 15.27
C ARG A 12 16.24 13.98 15.96
N ASP A 13 16.26 13.92 17.29
CA ASP A 13 15.50 12.92 18.04
C ASP A 13 13.99 13.11 17.87
N THR A 14 13.51 14.36 17.81
CA THR A 14 12.11 14.69 17.50
C THR A 14 11.73 14.27 16.09
N PHE A 15 12.62 14.52 15.11
CA PHE A 15 12.40 14.10 13.73
C PHE A 15 12.34 12.57 13.60
N LEU A 16 13.25 11.85 14.26
CA LEU A 16 13.23 10.38 14.32
C LEU A 16 11.94 9.84 14.93
N GLN A 17 11.39 10.51 15.94
CA GLN A 17 10.09 10.14 16.51
C GLN A 17 8.97 10.25 15.48
N HIS A 18 8.89 11.37 14.73
CA HIS A 18 7.87 11.53 13.69
C HIS A 18 7.99 10.49 12.58
N LEU A 19 9.22 10.15 12.16
CA LEU A 19 9.42 9.06 11.19
C LEU A 19 8.94 7.71 11.73
N GLY A 20 9.13 7.43 13.02
CA GLY A 20 8.59 6.23 13.67
C GLY A 20 7.06 6.20 13.74
N GLU A 21 6.43 7.36 13.98
CA GLU A 21 4.98 7.51 13.93
C GLU A 21 4.43 7.26 12.51
N ASP A 22 5.12 7.73 11.48
CA ASP A 22 4.74 7.51 10.08
C ASP A 22 4.88 6.04 9.66
N ILE A 23 5.95 5.34 10.07
CA ILE A 23 6.06 3.88 9.90
C ILE A 23 4.86 3.17 10.53
N SER A 24 4.51 3.55 11.76
CA SER A 24 3.37 2.95 12.47
C SER A 24 2.03 3.20 11.76
N LYS A 25 1.88 4.32 11.04
CA LYS A 25 0.71 4.58 10.20
C LYS A 25 0.71 3.67 8.97
N PHE A 26 1.84 3.54 8.29
CA PHE A 26 1.96 2.63 7.13
C PHE A 26 1.67 1.18 7.52
N ASP A 27 2.17 0.71 8.66
CA ASP A 27 1.86 -0.64 9.17
C ASP A 27 0.36 -0.87 9.35
N LYS A 28 -0.35 0.10 9.91
CA LYS A 28 -1.82 0.03 10.07
C LYS A 28 -2.53 0.03 8.72
N THR A 29 -2.07 0.84 7.77
CA THR A 29 -2.62 0.90 6.43
C THR A 29 -2.44 -0.44 5.71
N ILE A 30 -1.22 -1.00 5.71
CA ILE A 30 -0.91 -2.30 5.12
C ILE A 30 -1.80 -3.38 5.73
N GLN A 31 -1.84 -3.47 7.07
CA GLN A 31 -2.70 -4.45 7.75
C GLN A 31 -4.19 -4.32 7.40
N THR A 32 -4.68 -3.09 7.20
CA THR A 32 -6.08 -2.85 6.84
C THR A 32 -6.34 -3.32 5.41
N LEU A 33 -5.48 -2.92 4.46
CA LEU A 33 -5.59 -3.32 3.07
C LEU A 33 -5.47 -4.84 2.89
N THR A 34 -4.54 -5.50 3.60
CA THR A 34 -4.40 -6.96 3.57
C THR A 34 -5.67 -7.66 4.04
N LYS A 35 -6.29 -7.22 5.15
CA LYS A 35 -7.55 -7.81 5.64
C LYS A 35 -8.71 -7.62 4.66
N GLU A 36 -8.76 -6.46 4.01
CA GLU A 36 -9.75 -6.20 2.97
C GLU A 36 -9.53 -7.10 1.75
N GLN A 37 -8.27 -7.36 1.37
CA GLN A 37 -7.91 -8.28 0.30
C GLN A 37 -8.32 -9.73 0.62
N GLU A 38 -8.05 -10.20 1.85
CA GLU A 38 -8.52 -11.52 2.33
C GLU A 38 -10.04 -11.64 2.27
N THR A 39 -10.74 -10.55 2.62
CA THR A 39 -12.20 -10.50 2.52
C THR A 39 -12.65 -10.62 1.06
N ILE A 40 -12.02 -9.90 0.14
CA ILE A 40 -12.30 -9.99 -1.30
C ILE A 40 -12.04 -11.41 -1.83
N ASP A 41 -10.93 -12.05 -1.44
CA ASP A 41 -10.60 -13.42 -1.84
C ASP A 41 -11.65 -14.44 -1.36
N SER A 42 -12.10 -14.29 -0.12
CA SER A 42 -13.18 -15.12 0.41
C SER A 42 -14.49 -14.92 -0.38
N LEU A 43 -14.81 -13.67 -0.77
CA LEU A 43 -15.99 -13.36 -1.56
C LEU A 43 -15.90 -13.95 -2.96
N ILE A 44 -14.77 -13.80 -3.65
CA ILE A 44 -14.55 -14.40 -4.98
C ILE A 44 -14.74 -15.92 -4.91
N THR A 45 -14.13 -16.58 -3.93
CA THR A 45 -14.23 -18.04 -3.73
C THR A 45 -15.68 -18.47 -3.48
N ASN A 46 -16.41 -17.73 -2.64
CA ASN A 46 -17.80 -17.99 -2.34
C ASN A 46 -18.69 -17.81 -3.58
N LEU A 47 -18.50 -16.73 -4.35
CA LEU A 47 -19.26 -16.48 -5.58
C LEU A 47 -18.97 -17.53 -6.66
N GLN A 48 -17.70 -17.93 -6.82
CA GLN A 48 -17.31 -19.02 -7.71
C GLN A 48 -17.96 -20.34 -7.33
N THR A 49 -18.10 -20.62 -6.03
CA THR A 49 -18.79 -21.82 -5.55
C THR A 49 -20.29 -21.72 -5.79
N LEU A 50 -20.92 -20.60 -5.40
CA LEU A 50 -22.36 -20.41 -5.48
C LEU A 50 -22.86 -20.40 -6.92
N LYS A 51 -22.13 -19.82 -7.87
CA LYS A 51 -22.56 -19.77 -9.28
C LYS A 51 -22.67 -21.14 -9.94
N THR A 52 -22.04 -22.18 -9.39
CA THR A 52 -22.11 -23.55 -9.95
C THR A 52 -23.45 -24.23 -9.71
N TYR A 53 -24.23 -23.77 -8.73
CA TYR A 53 -25.53 -24.34 -8.38
C TYR A 53 -26.61 -23.27 -8.47
N PRO A 54 -27.73 -23.50 -9.17
CA PRO A 54 -28.81 -22.50 -9.30
C PRO A 54 -29.48 -22.18 -7.96
N GLU A 55 -29.40 -23.11 -7.00
CA GLU A 55 -29.94 -22.99 -5.64
C GLU A 55 -28.92 -23.51 -4.62
N HIS A 56 -28.88 -22.90 -3.44
CA HIS A 56 -28.00 -23.32 -2.34
C HIS A 56 -28.69 -23.20 -0.98
N GLU A 57 -28.61 -24.22 -0.15
CA GLU A 57 -29.09 -24.16 1.23
C GLU A 57 -28.02 -23.54 2.13
N ALA A 58 -28.39 -22.47 2.85
CA ALA A 58 -27.47 -21.70 3.66
C ALA A 58 -28.04 -21.42 5.05
N VAL A 59 -27.14 -21.16 5.98
CA VAL A 59 -27.47 -20.74 7.35
C VAL A 59 -27.15 -19.24 7.46
N ILE A 60 -28.20 -18.42 7.41
CA ILE A 60 -28.12 -16.97 7.34
C ILE A 60 -28.03 -16.39 8.75
N PRO A 61 -26.97 -15.64 9.10
CA PRO A 61 -26.86 -15.00 10.40
C PRO A 61 -27.82 -13.81 10.51
N LEU A 62 -28.58 -13.75 11.61
CA LEU A 62 -29.46 -12.62 11.94
C LEU A 62 -28.93 -11.77 13.10
N GLY A 63 -27.92 -12.26 13.81
CA GLY A 63 -27.31 -11.61 14.96
C GLY A 63 -26.30 -12.51 15.65
N LYS A 64 -25.84 -12.11 16.84
CA LYS A 64 -24.89 -12.91 17.63
C LYS A 64 -25.51 -14.26 17.98
N ASN A 65 -24.93 -15.34 17.48
CA ASN A 65 -25.37 -16.73 17.70
C ASN A 65 -26.81 -17.05 17.25
N ILE A 66 -27.42 -16.22 16.38
CA ILE A 66 -28.76 -16.45 15.85
C ILE A 66 -28.65 -16.66 14.35
N TYR A 67 -29.17 -17.80 13.89
CA TYR A 67 -29.11 -18.19 12.50
C TYR A 67 -30.46 -18.72 12.01
N MET A 68 -30.76 -18.44 10.74
CA MET A 68 -31.95 -18.91 10.05
C MET A 68 -31.53 -19.80 8.88
N LYS A 69 -32.18 -20.95 8.73
CA LYS A 69 -32.02 -21.76 7.52
C LYS A 69 -32.75 -21.08 6.37
N GLY A 70 -32.06 -20.87 5.26
CA GLY A 70 -32.62 -20.28 4.06
C GLY A 70 -32.16 -21.02 2.81
N ARG A 71 -32.91 -20.84 1.73
CA ARG A 71 -32.50 -21.28 0.40
C ARG A 71 -32.21 -20.04 -0.44
N ILE A 72 -30.96 -19.95 -0.90
CA ILE A 72 -30.52 -18.92 -1.84
C ILE A 72 -30.90 -19.42 -3.23
N VAL A 73 -31.63 -18.58 -3.96
CA VAL A 73 -32.03 -18.80 -5.35
C VAL A 73 -31.38 -17.73 -6.23
N HIS A 74 -31.29 -17.96 -7.54
CA HIS A 74 -30.71 -17.02 -8.50
C HIS A 74 -29.24 -16.66 -8.21
N THR A 75 -28.42 -17.66 -7.90
CA THR A 75 -26.96 -17.52 -7.63
C THR A 75 -26.12 -17.01 -8.81
N GLY A 76 -26.75 -16.80 -9.98
CA GLY A 76 -26.11 -16.22 -11.16
C GLY A 76 -26.07 -14.69 -11.16
N GLU A 77 -26.80 -14.04 -10.25
CA GLU A 77 -26.93 -12.58 -10.20
C GLU A 77 -26.82 -12.06 -8.76
N TYR A 78 -26.18 -10.91 -8.59
CA TYR A 78 -25.89 -10.32 -7.29
C TYR A 78 -26.22 -8.84 -7.26
N TYR A 79 -26.74 -8.40 -6.12
CA TYR A 79 -26.93 -6.99 -5.83
C TYR A 79 -25.61 -6.39 -5.34
N VAL A 80 -25.01 -5.53 -6.17
CA VAL A 80 -23.75 -4.86 -5.88
C VAL A 80 -24.03 -3.41 -5.53
N LYS A 81 -23.61 -3.00 -4.33
CA LYS A 81 -23.66 -1.61 -3.89
C LYS A 81 -22.49 -0.84 -4.52
N ARG A 82 -22.79 0.15 -5.34
CA ARG A 82 -21.80 1.13 -5.82
C ARG A 82 -21.93 2.43 -5.05
N ILE A 83 -20.81 2.91 -4.54
CA ILE A 83 -20.71 4.23 -3.92
C ILE A 83 -20.38 5.21 -5.05
N ALA A 84 -21.40 5.89 -5.57
CA ALA A 84 -21.21 7.10 -6.36
C ALA A 84 -21.46 8.27 -5.41
N HIS A 85 -20.57 9.25 -5.33
CA HIS A 85 -20.86 10.43 -4.51
C HIS A 85 -21.97 11.23 -5.22
N PRO A 86 -23.10 11.62 -4.58
CA PRO A 86 -23.48 11.47 -3.17
C PRO A 86 -24.33 10.26 -2.79
N ASP A 87 -24.87 9.51 -3.75
CA ASP A 87 -25.82 8.41 -3.49
C ASP A 87 -25.25 7.03 -3.81
N SER A 88 -25.43 6.08 -2.88
CA SER A 88 -25.12 4.68 -3.17
C SER A 88 -26.22 4.04 -3.99
N ILE A 89 -25.87 3.49 -5.16
CA ILE A 89 -26.81 2.80 -6.05
C ILE A 89 -26.59 1.29 -5.89
N ILE A 90 -27.67 0.52 -5.80
CA ILE A 90 -27.62 -0.94 -5.85
C ILE A 90 -27.90 -1.37 -7.28
N MET A 91 -26.99 -2.10 -7.90
CA MET A 91 -27.13 -2.61 -9.26
C MET A 91 -27.12 -4.13 -9.25
N LEU A 92 -27.98 -4.73 -10.07
CA LEU A 92 -27.94 -6.15 -10.35
C LEU A 92 -26.81 -6.40 -11.37
N GLN A 93 -25.88 -7.27 -11.03
CA GLN A 93 -24.77 -7.68 -11.90
C GLN A 93 -24.71 -9.21 -11.97
N THR A 94 -24.20 -9.74 -13.08
CA THR A 94 -23.96 -11.18 -13.20
C THR A 94 -22.86 -11.61 -12.23
N ALA A 95 -22.84 -12.91 -11.90
CA ALA A 95 -21.78 -13.51 -11.09
C ALA A 95 -20.39 -13.23 -11.66
N ASP A 96 -20.22 -13.40 -12.97
CA ASP A 96 -18.94 -13.22 -13.64
C ASP A 96 -18.51 -11.75 -13.68
N ASP A 97 -19.42 -10.81 -13.93
CA ASP A 97 -19.12 -9.37 -13.86
C ASP A 97 -18.74 -8.94 -12.44
N THR A 98 -19.41 -9.53 -11.44
CA THR A 98 -19.14 -9.24 -10.02
C THR A 98 -17.77 -9.77 -9.62
N ILE A 99 -17.43 -11.00 -10.03
CA ILE A 99 -16.10 -11.60 -9.79
C ILE A 99 -15.01 -10.77 -10.45
N LYS A 100 -15.17 -10.42 -11.74
CA LYS A 100 -14.19 -9.59 -12.46
C LYS A 100 -13.95 -8.25 -11.77
N ARG A 101 -15.02 -7.58 -11.31
CA ARG A 101 -14.91 -6.33 -10.55
C ARG A 101 -14.15 -6.52 -9.24
N LEU A 102 -14.39 -7.62 -8.52
CA LEU A 102 -13.67 -7.93 -7.28
C LEU A 102 -12.20 -8.24 -7.55
N GLU A 103 -11.85 -8.88 -8.67
CA GLU A 103 -10.46 -9.09 -9.09
C GLU A 103 -9.76 -7.76 -9.44
N GLU A 104 -10.44 -6.84 -10.12
CA GLU A 104 -9.93 -5.49 -10.39
C GLU A 104 -9.73 -4.68 -9.08
N GLU A 105 -10.68 -4.78 -8.14
CA GLU A 105 -10.58 -4.16 -6.82
C GLU A 105 -9.41 -4.75 -6.01
N LYS A 106 -9.24 -6.08 -6.04
CA LYS A 106 -8.12 -6.80 -5.42
C LYS A 106 -6.78 -6.27 -5.96
N ARG A 107 -6.63 -6.19 -7.28
CA ARG A 107 -5.41 -5.69 -7.91
C ARG A 107 -5.09 -4.25 -7.52
N THR A 108 -6.11 -3.40 -7.44
CA THR A 108 -5.93 -2.00 -7.01
C THR A 108 -5.40 -1.94 -5.57
N LYS A 109 -5.89 -2.81 -4.69
CA LYS A 109 -5.40 -2.90 -3.30
C LYS A 109 -3.98 -3.48 -3.22
N GLU A 110 -3.63 -4.43 -4.07
CA GLU A 110 -2.25 -4.94 -4.19
C GLU A 110 -1.28 -3.81 -4.55
N ASP A 111 -1.60 -3.01 -5.56
CA ASP A 111 -0.79 -1.86 -5.97
C ASP A 111 -0.65 -0.83 -4.82
N ASP A 112 -1.71 -0.62 -4.03
CA ASP A 112 -1.69 0.30 -2.89
C ASP A 112 -0.90 -0.24 -1.70
N ILE A 113 -0.92 -1.56 -1.46
CA ILE A 113 -0.05 -2.22 -0.47
C ILE A 113 1.41 -2.06 -0.87
N GLU A 114 1.76 -2.34 -2.12
CA GLU A 114 3.15 -2.22 -2.61
C GLU A 114 3.68 -0.79 -2.46
N LYS A 115 2.87 0.22 -2.80
CA LYS A 115 3.23 1.64 -2.58
C LYS A 115 3.44 1.97 -1.10
N ALA A 116 2.59 1.44 -0.22
CA ALA A 116 2.69 1.66 1.22
C ALA A 116 3.95 0.98 1.80
N GLU A 117 4.25 -0.26 1.39
CA GLU A 117 5.46 -0.98 1.76
C GLU A 117 6.73 -0.28 1.28
N TYR A 118 6.74 0.17 0.03
CA TYR A 118 7.85 0.94 -0.51
C TYR A 118 8.08 2.26 0.23
N SER A 119 7.01 2.98 0.55
CA SER A 119 7.08 4.23 1.32
C SER A 119 7.60 3.98 2.74
N LYS A 120 7.14 2.91 3.39
CA LYS A 120 7.64 2.48 4.70
C LYS A 120 9.13 2.15 4.63
N PHE A 121 9.55 1.35 3.65
CA PHE A 121 10.95 0.99 3.43
C PHE A 121 11.86 2.22 3.29
N GLN A 122 11.45 3.22 2.49
CA GLN A 122 12.21 4.46 2.35
C GLN A 122 12.39 5.21 3.68
N ILE A 123 11.37 5.20 4.54
CA ILE A 123 11.46 5.84 5.86
C ILE A 123 12.39 5.05 6.79
N GLU A 124 12.32 3.72 6.77
CA GLU A 124 13.21 2.85 7.54
C GLU A 124 14.68 3.07 7.16
N GLU A 125 14.99 3.16 5.86
CA GLU A 125 16.35 3.46 5.37
C GLU A 125 16.82 4.85 5.81
N ARG A 126 15.94 5.87 5.76
CA ARG A 126 16.26 7.21 6.29
C ARG A 126 16.56 7.19 7.78
N ILE A 127 15.83 6.41 8.57
CA ILE A 127 16.09 6.26 10.00
C ILE A 127 17.46 5.64 10.25
N LYS A 128 17.85 4.61 9.50
CA LYS A 128 19.18 3.97 9.63
C LYS A 128 20.30 4.99 9.40
N ILE A 129 20.21 5.76 8.31
CA ILE A 129 21.17 6.83 7.98
C ILE A 129 21.26 7.85 9.12
N LEU A 130 20.12 8.32 9.64
CA LEU A 130 20.06 9.33 10.70
C LEU A 130 20.59 8.83 12.06
N LYS A 131 20.53 7.52 12.30
CA LYS A 131 21.10 6.87 13.48
C LYS A 131 22.59 6.57 13.35
N GLY A 132 23.17 6.72 12.15
CA GLY A 132 24.54 6.32 11.87
C GLY A 132 24.73 4.80 11.91
N GLU A 133 23.66 4.04 11.73
CA GLU A 133 23.74 2.61 11.40
C GLU A 133 24.21 2.54 9.95
N ASP A 134 25.22 1.71 9.64
CA ASP A 134 25.81 1.56 8.30
C ASP A 134 24.68 1.32 7.27
N SER A 135 24.25 2.41 6.65
CA SER A 135 23.38 2.40 5.50
C SER A 135 24.13 1.70 4.40
N PHE A 136 23.47 0.75 3.73
CA PHE A 136 23.83 0.20 2.42
C PHE A 136 25.11 0.83 1.86
N GLN A 137 26.27 0.23 2.12
CA GLN A 137 27.46 0.52 1.31
C GLN A 137 27.08 0.04 -0.09
N ALA A 138 26.47 0.92 -0.89
CA ALA A 138 26.40 0.72 -2.32
C ALA A 138 27.84 0.47 -2.73
N ASP A 139 28.10 -0.73 -3.24
CA ASP A 139 29.46 -1.14 -3.58
C ASP A 139 30.02 -0.07 -4.50
N ASN A 140 30.98 0.69 -3.98
CA ASN A 140 31.47 1.92 -4.59
C ASN A 140 32.12 1.64 -5.96
N SER A 141 32.29 0.36 -6.32
CA SER A 141 32.75 -0.13 -7.62
C SER A 141 31.78 0.18 -8.77
N ASP A 142 30.47 0.23 -8.52
CA ASP A 142 29.46 0.26 -9.60
C ASP A 142 28.88 1.66 -9.87
N MET A 143 29.25 2.66 -9.06
CA MET A 143 28.81 4.04 -9.28
C MET A 143 29.59 4.70 -10.45
N PRO A 144 28.89 5.28 -11.45
CA PRO A 144 29.51 5.86 -12.63
C PRO A 144 30.40 7.07 -12.26
N LYS A 145 31.56 7.20 -12.89
CA LYS A 145 32.53 8.27 -12.59
C LYS A 145 31.98 9.68 -12.84
N GLU A 146 31.04 9.80 -13.77
CA GLU A 146 30.38 11.05 -14.15
C GLU A 146 28.91 10.81 -14.48
N ILE A 147 28.05 11.75 -14.12
CA ILE A 147 26.64 11.82 -14.55
C ILE A 147 26.48 13.11 -15.33
N LYS A 148 26.15 13.00 -16.62
CA LYS A 148 25.97 14.14 -17.52
C LYS A 148 24.50 14.53 -17.60
N SER A 149 24.24 15.82 -17.48
CA SER A 149 22.94 16.45 -17.72
C SER A 149 23.12 17.59 -18.72
N GLU A 150 22.03 18.04 -19.33
CA GLU A 150 22.01 19.23 -20.20
C GLU A 150 22.42 20.50 -19.45
N LYS A 151 22.33 20.51 -18.12
CA LYS A 151 22.63 21.66 -17.25
C LYS A 151 24.00 21.62 -16.56
N GLY A 152 24.74 20.53 -16.70
CA GLY A 152 26.00 20.35 -15.97
C GLY A 152 26.46 18.90 -15.89
N VAL A 153 27.59 18.70 -15.22
CA VAL A 153 28.18 17.38 -14.98
C VAL A 153 28.39 17.19 -13.48
N ALA A 154 27.92 16.07 -12.95
CA ALA A 154 28.29 15.63 -11.61
C ALA A 154 29.50 14.70 -11.71
N VAL A 155 30.64 15.08 -11.12
CA VAL A 155 31.89 14.33 -11.13
C VAL A 155 32.12 13.68 -9.77
N ARG A 156 32.48 12.40 -9.75
CA ARG A 156 32.73 11.68 -8.51
C ARG A 156 34.05 12.12 -7.85
N MET A 157 33.97 12.52 -6.59
CA MET A 157 35.07 12.91 -5.71
C MET A 157 35.01 12.07 -4.42
N GLY A 158 35.66 10.91 -4.43
CA GLY A 158 35.59 9.95 -3.32
C GLY A 158 34.21 9.28 -3.21
N ASP A 159 33.54 9.48 -2.07
CA ASP A 159 32.19 8.96 -1.77
C ASP A 159 31.07 9.92 -2.18
N PHE A 160 31.41 11.10 -2.75
CA PHE A 160 30.45 12.14 -3.11
C PHE A 160 30.57 12.53 -4.59
N TYR A 161 29.60 13.29 -5.09
CA TYR A 161 29.67 13.96 -6.39
C TYR A 161 29.79 15.47 -6.22
N GLU A 162 30.69 16.08 -6.97
CA GLU A 162 30.81 17.52 -7.15
C GLU A 162 30.04 17.93 -8.40
N ILE A 163 29.13 18.90 -8.28
CA ILE A 163 28.30 19.38 -9.39
C ILE A 163 29.02 20.56 -10.06
N LEU A 164 29.31 20.43 -11.35
CA LEU A 164 29.80 21.48 -12.22
C LEU A 164 28.66 21.92 -13.14
N GLU A 165 28.07 23.06 -12.85
CA GLU A 165 27.06 23.67 -13.72
C GLU A 165 27.76 24.40 -14.88
N PHE A 166 27.18 24.31 -16.08
CA PHE A 166 27.64 25.13 -17.19
C PHE A 166 27.04 26.53 -17.00
N GLU A 167 27.88 27.56 -16.86
CA GLU A 167 27.41 28.96 -16.95
C GLU A 167 26.80 29.18 -18.35
N GLU A 168 25.58 29.75 -18.40
CA GLU A 168 24.91 30.17 -19.65
C GLU A 168 25.68 31.27 -20.39
#